data_AF-A0A382VMW6-F1
#
_entry.id   AF-A0A382VMW6-F1
#
_cell.length_a   1.000
_cell.length_b   1.000
_cell.length_c   1.000
_cell.angle_alpha   90.00
_cell.angle_beta   90.00
_cell.angle_gamma   90.00
#
_symmetry.space_group_name_H-M   'P 1'
#
loop_
_entity.id
_entity.type
_entity.pdbx_description
1 polymer ?
#
loop_
_entity_poly.entity_id
_entity_poly.type
_entity_poly.pdbx_seq_one_letter_code
_entity_poly.pdbx_strand_id
1 'polypeptide(L)'
;EEKARREGIVPDDNATIQTVTDHLQRFAERAWRRQVGKDELSGYLKSYQADLDAGEKAVDAFRTAMLRVLTSRNFIYLVEGDPKARKHLDGWELASRLSYFLWSSMPDDGLFAAAKAGNLKDGELKKQVDRMMTDDRINRFIDDFSRQWLQLHRVGMFPPDKKLYPTYDDWLEASMRNEPVEFFRELLTKNLPIETLLDSDWTMANARLCDFYGLPEPKKGDFQRVSLKPEDNRGGLLTMGGVLGLTSDGTRHRPVHRGVWLSETIFNKTPPAPPANVDPIEPV
;
A
#
# COMPACT_ATOMS: atom_id res chain seq x y z
N GLU A 1 -3.91 -2.64 -22.46
CA GLU A 1 -2.88 -1.84 -21.77
C GLU A 1 -1.62 -2.63 -21.40
N GLU A 2 -1.72 -3.78 -20.72
CA GLU A 2 -0.52 -4.58 -20.33
C GLU A 2 0.37 -5.07 -21.49
N LYS A 3 -0.21 -5.48 -22.62
CA LYS A 3 0.57 -5.94 -23.79
C LYS A 3 1.43 -4.83 -24.38
N ALA A 4 0.95 -3.59 -24.38
CA ALA A 4 1.71 -2.43 -24.87
C ALA A 4 2.96 -2.17 -24.01
N ARG A 5 2.91 -2.49 -22.71
CA ARG A 5 4.08 -2.36 -21.81
C ARG A 5 5.19 -3.38 -22.06
N ARG A 6 4.94 -4.41 -22.89
CA ARG A 6 5.92 -5.44 -23.27
C ARG A 6 6.67 -5.10 -24.56
N GLU A 7 6.24 -4.07 -25.27
CA GLU A 7 6.84 -3.65 -26.54
C GLU A 7 8.27 -3.18 -26.32
N GLY A 8 9.21 -3.68 -27.14
CA GLY A 8 10.63 -3.34 -27.04
C GLY A 8 11.39 -3.94 -25.85
N ILE A 9 10.77 -4.81 -25.03
CA ILE A 9 11.47 -5.51 -23.94
C ILE A 9 12.34 -6.64 -24.48
N VAL A 10 11.75 -7.54 -25.26
CA VAL A 10 12.43 -8.70 -25.83
C VAL A 10 13.11 -8.28 -27.15
N PRO A 11 14.39 -8.62 -27.37
CA PRO A 11 15.06 -8.36 -28.64
C PRO A 11 14.55 -9.30 -29.75
N ASP A 12 14.77 -8.94 -31.01
CA ASP A 12 14.46 -9.81 -32.15
C ASP A 12 15.31 -11.10 -32.14
N ASP A 13 14.83 -12.17 -32.75
CA ASP A 13 15.49 -13.49 -32.72
C ASP A 13 16.92 -13.48 -33.28
N ASN A 14 17.22 -12.59 -34.23
CA ASN A 14 18.54 -12.44 -34.86
C ASN A 14 19.33 -11.23 -34.32
N ALA A 15 18.96 -10.72 -33.15
CA ALA A 15 19.61 -9.57 -32.56
C ALA A 15 21.08 -9.87 -32.23
N THR A 16 21.95 -8.87 -32.43
CA THR A 16 23.36 -8.98 -32.04
C THR A 16 23.49 -9.06 -30.51
N ILE A 17 24.58 -9.64 -30.00
CA ILE A 17 24.84 -9.70 -28.55
C ILE A 17 24.84 -8.31 -27.90
N GLN A 18 25.28 -7.28 -28.65
CA GLN A 18 25.24 -5.90 -28.20
C GLN A 18 23.80 -5.41 -27.99
N THR A 19 22.90 -5.73 -28.94
CA THR A 19 21.48 -5.39 -28.84
C THR A 19 20.81 -6.13 -27.68
N VAL A 20 21.10 -7.42 -27.52
CA VAL A 20 20.62 -8.22 -26.37
C VAL A 20 21.08 -7.62 -25.05
N THR A 21 22.35 -7.18 -24.98
CA THR A 21 22.91 -6.51 -23.80
C THR A 21 22.16 -5.22 -23.48
N ASP A 22 21.89 -4.37 -24.48
CA ASP A 22 21.20 -3.10 -24.28
C ASP A 22 19.72 -3.30 -23.87
N HIS A 23 19.07 -4.34 -24.38
CA HIS A 23 17.73 -4.75 -23.93
C HIS A 23 17.74 -5.24 -22.48
N LEU A 24 18.65 -6.13 -22.13
CA LEU A 24 18.78 -6.66 -20.77
C LEU A 24 19.15 -5.56 -19.78
N GLN A 25 20.00 -4.61 -20.18
CA GLN A 25 20.38 -3.45 -19.35
C GLN A 25 19.17 -2.58 -19.04
N ARG A 26 18.39 -2.18 -20.04
CA ARG A 26 17.16 -1.38 -19.81
C ARG A 26 16.16 -2.11 -18.90
N PHE A 27 16.04 -3.43 -19.06
CA PHE A 27 15.21 -4.24 -18.18
C PHE A 27 15.74 -4.26 -16.74
N ALA A 28 17.05 -4.52 -16.58
CA ALA A 28 17.71 -4.57 -15.29
C ALA A 28 17.69 -3.22 -14.57
N GLU A 29 17.84 -2.09 -15.27
CA GLU A 29 17.75 -0.75 -14.67
C GLU A 29 16.38 -0.48 -14.04
N ARG A 30 15.30 -0.89 -14.72
CA ARG A 30 13.94 -0.80 -14.17
C ARG A 30 13.72 -1.81 -13.04
N ALA A 31 14.21 -3.03 -13.22
CA ALA A 31 14.04 -4.11 -12.26
C ALA A 31 14.84 -3.87 -10.97
N TRP A 32 16.00 -3.21 -11.03
CA TRP A 32 16.85 -2.92 -9.88
C TRP A 32 16.71 -1.47 -9.41
N ARG A 33 15.96 -0.65 -10.16
CA ARG A 33 15.62 0.75 -9.86
C ARG A 33 16.86 1.65 -9.68
N ARG A 34 17.91 1.33 -10.41
CA ARG A 34 19.18 2.08 -10.44
C ARG A 34 19.84 1.95 -11.79
N GLN A 35 20.86 2.76 -12.03
CA GLN A 35 21.76 2.54 -13.15
C GLN A 35 22.48 1.20 -13.01
N VAL A 36 22.61 0.47 -14.11
CA VAL A 36 23.26 -0.85 -14.16
C VAL A 36 24.40 -0.82 -15.16
N GLY A 37 25.59 -1.20 -14.72
CA GLY A 37 26.74 -1.33 -15.61
C GLY A 37 26.64 -2.58 -16.47
N LYS A 38 27.15 -2.52 -17.72
CA LYS A 38 27.17 -3.70 -18.62
C LYS A 38 27.96 -4.87 -18.03
N ASP A 39 29.00 -4.58 -17.24
CA ASP A 39 29.82 -5.61 -16.58
C ASP A 39 29.02 -6.41 -15.53
N GLU A 40 28.07 -5.76 -14.85
CA GLU A 40 27.17 -6.43 -13.88
C GLU A 40 26.27 -7.48 -14.56
N LEU A 41 26.03 -7.31 -15.86
CA LEU A 41 25.19 -8.21 -16.67
C LEU A 41 25.98 -9.38 -17.27
N SER A 42 27.32 -9.38 -17.15
CA SER A 42 28.18 -10.37 -17.79
C SER A 42 27.82 -11.82 -17.44
N GLY A 43 27.47 -12.11 -16.19
CA GLY A 43 27.02 -13.44 -15.75
C GLY A 43 25.69 -13.87 -16.39
N TYR A 44 24.76 -12.93 -16.55
CA TYR A 44 23.46 -13.17 -17.17
C TYR A 44 23.60 -13.41 -18.68
N LEU A 45 24.46 -12.64 -19.34
CA LEU A 45 24.76 -12.76 -20.77
C LEU A 45 25.54 -14.04 -21.09
N LYS A 46 26.46 -14.47 -20.22
CA LYS A 46 27.13 -15.78 -20.36
C LYS A 46 26.12 -16.91 -20.32
N SER A 47 25.14 -16.83 -19.42
CA SER A 47 24.12 -17.87 -19.36
C SER A 47 23.16 -17.82 -20.54
N TYR A 48 22.81 -16.62 -21.04
CA TYR A 48 22.08 -16.48 -22.29
C TYR A 48 22.81 -17.16 -23.46
N GLN A 49 24.12 -16.95 -23.58
CA GLN A 49 24.93 -17.59 -24.62
C GLN A 49 24.98 -19.12 -24.45
N ALA A 50 25.12 -19.61 -23.22
CA ALA A 50 25.11 -21.05 -22.95
C ALA A 50 23.77 -21.70 -23.32
N ASP A 51 22.65 -21.02 -23.08
CA ASP A 51 21.32 -21.48 -23.46
C ASP A 51 21.21 -21.57 -25.00
N LEU A 52 21.73 -20.58 -25.74
CA LEU A 52 21.81 -20.61 -27.22
C LEU A 52 22.69 -21.75 -27.74
N ASP A 53 23.86 -21.95 -27.15
CA ASP A 53 24.81 -23.01 -27.55
C ASP A 53 24.22 -24.41 -27.30
N ALA A 54 23.29 -24.53 -26.34
CA ALA A 54 22.52 -25.74 -26.06
C ALA A 54 21.33 -25.96 -27.02
N GLY A 55 21.08 -25.03 -27.95
CA GLY A 55 20.01 -25.12 -28.94
C GLY A 55 18.68 -24.49 -28.53
N GLU A 56 18.63 -23.73 -27.43
CA GLU A 56 17.43 -22.98 -27.04
C GLU A 56 17.15 -21.83 -28.01
N LYS A 57 15.87 -21.44 -28.11
CA LYS A 57 15.47 -20.28 -28.89
C LYS A 57 15.93 -18.99 -28.21
N ALA A 58 16.36 -18.00 -28.99
CA ALA A 58 16.84 -16.72 -28.47
C ALA A 58 15.83 -16.03 -27.53
N VAL A 59 14.55 -16.02 -27.88
CA VAL A 59 13.49 -15.50 -27.00
C VAL A 59 13.40 -16.21 -25.65
N ASP A 60 13.57 -17.53 -25.61
CA ASP A 60 13.45 -18.32 -24.40
C ASP A 60 14.73 -18.19 -23.54
N ALA A 61 15.91 -18.19 -24.15
CA ALA A 61 17.16 -17.82 -23.49
C ALA A 61 17.09 -16.42 -22.86
N PHE A 62 16.52 -15.44 -23.58
CA PHE A 62 16.36 -14.08 -23.06
C PHE A 62 15.37 -14.02 -21.88
N ARG A 63 14.26 -14.77 -21.95
CA ARG A 63 13.33 -14.91 -20.82
C ARG A 63 14.01 -15.51 -19.59
N THR A 64 14.89 -16.50 -19.77
CA THR A 64 15.67 -17.06 -18.67
C THR A 64 16.62 -16.03 -18.07
N ALA A 65 17.28 -15.20 -18.89
CA ALA A 65 18.08 -14.09 -18.41
C ALA A 65 17.25 -13.05 -17.62
N MET A 66 16.06 -12.69 -18.11
CA MET A 66 15.12 -11.82 -17.37
C MET A 66 14.67 -12.45 -16.05
N LEU A 67 14.36 -13.74 -16.03
CA LEU A 67 13.98 -14.45 -14.81
C LEU A 67 15.10 -14.36 -13.76
N ARG A 68 16.35 -14.55 -14.16
CA ARG A 68 17.52 -14.40 -13.28
C ARG A 68 17.63 -12.98 -12.72
N VAL A 69 17.33 -11.94 -13.51
CA VAL A 69 17.28 -10.55 -13.03
C VAL A 69 16.20 -10.38 -11.96
N LEU A 70 15.01 -10.97 -12.17
CA LEU A 70 13.87 -10.91 -11.24
C LEU A 70 14.04 -11.79 -9.99
N THR A 71 14.90 -12.80 -9.99
CA THR A 71 15.20 -13.61 -8.81
C THR A 71 16.48 -13.15 -8.08
N SER A 72 17.10 -12.07 -8.55
CA SER A 72 18.30 -11.50 -7.94
C SER A 72 17.99 -10.74 -6.64
N ARG A 73 19.00 -10.63 -5.76
CA ARG A 73 18.95 -9.78 -4.56
C ARG A 73 18.51 -8.35 -4.87
N ASN A 74 19.01 -7.78 -5.98
CA ASN A 74 18.72 -6.41 -6.40
C ASN A 74 17.25 -6.21 -6.81
N PHE A 75 16.55 -7.28 -7.19
CA PHE A 75 15.11 -7.22 -7.45
C PHE A 75 14.27 -7.45 -6.18
N ILE A 76 14.59 -8.51 -5.42
CA ILE A 76 13.79 -8.97 -4.28
C ILE A 76 13.82 -7.95 -3.13
N TYR A 77 14.95 -7.27 -2.93
CA TYR A 77 15.12 -6.29 -1.88
C TYR A 77 15.26 -4.87 -2.46
N LEU A 78 14.82 -3.87 -1.68
CA LEU A 78 15.30 -2.51 -1.84
C LEU A 78 16.70 -2.44 -1.24
N VAL A 79 17.71 -2.57 -2.10
CA VAL A 79 19.11 -2.54 -1.71
C VAL A 79 19.51 -1.08 -1.51
N GLU A 80 19.90 -0.75 -0.28
CA GLU A 80 20.39 0.58 0.13
C GLU A 80 21.75 0.43 0.81
N GLY A 81 22.60 1.45 0.65
CA GLY A 81 23.90 1.56 1.29
C GLY A 81 25.01 0.81 0.55
N ASP A 82 26.22 1.01 1.05
CA ASP A 82 27.44 0.38 0.57
C ASP A 82 28.16 -0.36 1.70
N PRO A 83 29.13 -1.25 1.40
CA PRO A 83 30.01 -1.85 2.41
C PRO A 83 30.68 -0.79 3.31
N LYS A 84 30.90 0.42 2.78
CA LYS A 84 31.25 1.59 3.58
C LYS A 84 29.98 2.33 3.97
N ALA A 85 29.74 2.44 5.27
CA ALA A 85 28.57 3.13 5.79
C ALA A 85 28.47 4.58 5.29
N ARG A 86 27.31 4.95 4.75
CA ARG A 86 26.95 6.32 4.39
C ARG A 86 25.85 6.81 5.32
N LYS A 87 25.88 8.11 5.64
CA LYS A 87 24.81 8.77 6.44
C LYS A 87 23.53 9.02 5.65
N HIS A 88 23.66 9.17 4.33
CA HIS A 88 22.55 9.52 3.45
C HIS A 88 22.46 8.55 2.28
N LEU A 89 21.21 8.31 1.87
CA LEU A 89 20.91 7.58 0.65
C LEU A 89 21.39 8.37 -0.57
N ASP A 90 21.77 7.64 -1.62
CA ASP A 90 21.99 8.24 -2.93
C ASP A 90 20.65 8.57 -3.62
N GLY A 91 20.74 9.22 -4.80
CA GLY A 91 19.55 9.65 -5.52
C GLY A 91 18.65 8.49 -5.98
N TRP A 92 19.21 7.34 -6.34
CA TRP A 92 18.46 6.17 -6.82
C TRP A 92 17.80 5.41 -5.67
N GLU A 93 18.53 5.27 -4.56
CA GLU A 93 18.04 4.72 -3.30
C GLU A 93 16.87 5.57 -2.77
N LEU A 94 17.04 6.89 -2.74
CA LEU A 94 15.99 7.81 -2.29
C LEU A 94 14.76 7.77 -3.21
N ALA A 95 14.95 7.75 -4.53
CA ALA A 95 13.87 7.60 -5.50
C ALA A 95 13.08 6.32 -5.27
N SER A 96 13.77 5.19 -5.09
CA SER A 96 13.15 3.89 -4.83
C SER A 96 12.39 3.89 -3.51
N ARG A 97 12.98 4.41 -2.45
CA ARG A 97 12.33 4.48 -1.14
C ARG A 97 11.08 5.35 -1.17
N LEU A 98 11.14 6.49 -1.86
CA LEU A 98 10.00 7.39 -2.01
C LEU A 98 8.87 6.76 -2.83
N SER A 99 9.19 6.08 -3.94
CA SER A 99 8.18 5.43 -4.79
C SER A 99 7.48 4.28 -4.08
N TYR A 100 8.20 3.47 -3.31
CA TYR A 100 7.58 2.39 -2.54
C TYR A 100 6.80 2.91 -1.34
N PHE A 101 7.25 4.01 -0.72
CA PHE A 101 6.52 4.64 0.36
C PHE A 101 5.18 5.22 -0.09
N LEU A 102 5.15 5.99 -1.19
CA LEU A 102 3.95 6.70 -1.63
C LEU A 102 3.09 5.91 -2.63
N TRP A 103 3.69 5.08 -3.48
CA TRP A 103 2.98 4.42 -4.59
C TRP A 103 2.97 2.89 -4.51
N SER A 104 3.63 2.30 -3.49
CA SER A 104 3.83 0.85 -3.40
C SER A 104 4.35 0.25 -4.72
N SER A 105 5.22 0.99 -5.42
CA SER A 105 5.66 0.64 -6.77
C SER A 105 7.02 1.26 -7.09
N MET A 106 7.61 0.85 -8.23
CA MET A 106 8.89 1.40 -8.68
C MET A 106 8.77 2.89 -9.08
N PRO A 107 9.90 3.63 -9.09
CA PRO A 107 9.94 5.00 -9.60
C PRO A 107 9.44 5.07 -11.05
N ASP A 108 8.83 6.19 -11.42
CA ASP A 108 8.57 6.48 -12.83
C ASP A 108 9.76 7.18 -13.49
N ASP A 109 9.66 7.39 -14.80
CA ASP A 109 10.74 7.97 -15.60
C ASP A 109 11.14 9.37 -15.13
N GLY A 110 10.18 10.16 -14.64
CA GLY A 110 10.44 11.48 -14.07
C GLY A 110 11.29 11.41 -12.79
N LEU A 111 10.94 10.49 -11.88
CA LEU A 111 11.69 10.28 -10.65
C LEU A 111 13.07 9.65 -10.91
N PHE A 112 13.17 8.73 -11.88
CA PHE A 112 14.46 8.21 -12.35
C PHE A 112 15.35 9.29 -12.97
N ALA A 113 14.79 10.20 -13.76
CA ALA A 113 15.54 11.31 -14.35
C ALA A 113 16.07 12.26 -13.26
N ALA A 114 15.27 12.58 -12.25
CA ALA A 114 15.69 13.39 -11.11
C ALA A 114 16.80 12.72 -10.29
N ALA A 115 16.70 11.41 -10.05
CA ALA A 115 17.74 10.62 -9.40
C ALA A 115 19.04 10.62 -10.20
N LYS A 116 18.96 10.34 -11.51
CA LYS A 116 20.12 10.32 -12.43
C LYS A 116 20.83 11.67 -12.51
N ALA A 117 20.08 12.77 -12.48
CA ALA A 117 20.66 14.11 -12.48
C ALA A 117 21.35 14.50 -11.16
N GLY A 118 21.22 13.69 -10.10
CA GLY A 118 21.76 14.01 -8.78
C GLY A 118 21.01 15.15 -8.06
N ASN A 119 19.86 15.56 -8.59
CA ASN A 119 19.10 16.72 -8.18
C ASN A 119 17.98 16.40 -7.19
N LEU A 120 17.77 15.13 -6.82
CA LEU A 120 16.70 14.71 -5.90
C LEU A 120 17.01 15.12 -4.45
N LYS A 121 17.01 16.43 -4.19
CA LYS A 121 17.30 17.09 -2.92
C LYS A 121 16.44 18.33 -2.78
N ASP A 122 16.25 18.79 -1.55
CA ASP A 122 15.62 20.06 -1.20
C ASP A 122 14.35 20.38 -2.02
N GLY A 123 14.39 21.42 -2.87
CA GLY A 123 13.25 21.88 -3.65
C GLY A 123 12.74 20.87 -4.69
N GLU A 124 13.62 20.11 -5.34
CA GLU A 124 13.20 19.10 -6.31
C GLU A 124 12.56 17.91 -5.60
N LEU A 125 13.08 17.53 -4.42
CA LEU A 125 12.45 16.48 -3.61
C LEU A 125 11.02 16.88 -3.23
N LYS A 126 10.82 18.11 -2.73
CA LYS A 126 9.47 18.61 -2.41
C LYS A 126 8.55 18.56 -3.63
N LYS A 127 9.02 19.04 -4.78
CA LYS A 127 8.26 19.02 -6.03
C LYS A 127 7.86 17.60 -6.47
N GLN A 128 8.77 16.63 -6.32
CA GLN A 128 8.45 15.23 -6.63
C GLN A 128 7.43 14.67 -5.64
N VAL A 129 7.56 14.95 -4.34
CA VAL A 129 6.55 14.55 -3.33
C VAL A 129 5.18 15.12 -3.68
N ASP A 130 5.08 16.44 -3.90
CA ASP A 130 3.82 17.10 -4.24
C ASP A 130 3.18 16.49 -5.50
N ARG A 131 3.98 16.24 -6.54
CA ARG A 131 3.53 15.55 -7.76
C ARG A 131 3.00 14.14 -7.45
N MET A 132 3.76 13.36 -6.69
CA MET A 132 3.42 11.98 -6.38
C MET A 132 2.15 11.85 -5.54
N MET A 133 1.90 12.83 -4.65
CA MET A 133 0.68 12.93 -3.86
C MET A 133 -0.57 13.22 -4.69
N THR A 134 -0.42 13.81 -5.89
CA THR A 134 -1.53 14.10 -6.81
C THR A 134 -1.78 13.00 -7.86
N ASP A 135 -0.93 11.98 -7.91
CA ASP A 135 -1.03 10.87 -8.86
C ASP A 135 -1.90 9.75 -8.29
N ASP A 136 -2.79 9.17 -9.10
CA ASP A 136 -3.72 8.11 -8.68
C ASP A 136 -3.05 6.89 -8.02
N ARG A 137 -1.75 6.66 -8.27
CA ARG A 137 -0.98 5.60 -7.60
C ARG A 137 -0.89 5.79 -6.09
N ILE A 138 -1.07 7.00 -5.56
CA ILE A 138 -1.13 7.28 -4.11
C ILE A 138 -2.25 6.49 -3.42
N ASN A 139 -3.31 6.15 -4.15
CA ASN A 139 -4.44 5.39 -3.63
C ASN A 139 -4.00 4.01 -3.08
N ARG A 140 -2.91 3.43 -3.62
CA ARG A 140 -2.35 2.17 -3.09
C ARG A 140 -1.84 2.32 -1.67
N PHE A 141 -1.10 3.41 -1.39
CA PHE A 141 -0.65 3.72 -0.04
C PHE A 141 -1.84 3.95 0.89
N ILE A 142 -2.81 4.77 0.46
CA ILE A 142 -4.01 5.10 1.24
C ILE A 142 -4.77 3.83 1.64
N ASP A 143 -4.98 2.93 0.69
CA ASP A 143 -5.70 1.68 0.91
C ASP A 143 -4.91 0.74 1.82
N ASP A 144 -3.65 0.46 1.49
CA ASP A 144 -2.82 -0.51 2.21
C ASP A 144 -2.48 -0.05 3.63
N PHE A 145 -2.06 1.21 3.78
CA PHE A 145 -1.66 1.78 5.07
C PHE A 145 -2.83 1.77 6.04
N SER A 146 -3.99 2.31 5.63
CA SER A 146 -5.17 2.41 6.50
C SER A 146 -5.69 1.03 6.90
N ARG A 147 -5.73 0.08 5.96
CA ARG A 147 -6.20 -1.29 6.21
C ARG A 147 -5.30 -2.05 7.17
N GLN A 148 -3.99 -1.90 7.03
CA GLN A 148 -3.01 -2.57 7.91
C GLN A 148 -2.96 -1.91 9.28
N TRP A 149 -2.83 -0.58 9.32
CA TRP A 149 -2.75 0.18 10.56
C TRP A 149 -3.98 -0.05 11.43
N LEU A 150 -5.18 0.14 10.88
CA LEU A 150 -6.43 0.01 11.63
C LEU A 150 -6.93 -1.44 11.72
N GLN A 151 -6.15 -2.40 11.21
CA GLN A 151 -6.46 -3.84 11.24
C GLN A 151 -7.83 -4.17 10.60
N LEU A 152 -8.21 -3.46 9.52
CA LEU A 152 -9.56 -3.55 8.92
C LEU A 152 -9.89 -4.92 8.32
N HIS A 153 -8.89 -5.78 8.13
CA HIS A 153 -9.08 -7.20 7.78
C HIS A 153 -9.86 -7.98 8.86
N ARG A 154 -9.93 -7.45 10.10
CA ARG A 154 -10.69 -8.03 11.21
C ARG A 154 -12.19 -7.71 11.17
N VAL A 155 -12.59 -6.69 10.41
CA VAL A 155 -14.02 -6.36 10.21
C VAL A 155 -14.68 -7.54 9.51
N GLY A 156 -15.67 -8.16 10.16
CA GLY A 156 -16.37 -9.35 9.67
C GLY A 156 -15.81 -10.70 10.13
N MET A 157 -14.69 -10.75 10.87
CA MET A 157 -14.17 -12.02 11.42
C MET A 157 -15.10 -12.65 12.46
N PHE A 158 -15.80 -11.81 13.22
CA PHE A 158 -16.88 -12.20 14.14
C PHE A 158 -18.14 -11.45 13.72
N PRO A 159 -18.83 -11.90 12.67
CA PRO A 159 -19.96 -11.16 12.12
C PRO A 159 -21.11 -11.12 13.13
N PRO A 160 -21.88 -10.02 13.17
CA PRO A 160 -23.08 -9.93 13.99
C PRO A 160 -24.05 -11.10 13.79
N ASP A 161 -24.59 -11.61 14.89
CA ASP A 161 -25.61 -12.67 14.86
C ASP A 161 -26.85 -12.15 14.12
N LYS A 162 -27.22 -12.80 13.01
CA LYS A 162 -28.32 -12.37 12.15
C LYS A 162 -29.71 -12.40 12.83
N LYS A 163 -29.89 -13.15 13.92
CA LYS A 163 -31.15 -13.12 14.69
C LYS A 163 -31.23 -11.87 15.55
N LEU A 164 -30.10 -11.42 16.10
CA LEU A 164 -30.02 -10.20 16.91
C LEU A 164 -29.94 -8.94 16.05
N TYR A 165 -29.20 -9.01 14.93
CA TYR A 165 -28.90 -7.89 14.04
C TYR A 165 -29.26 -8.24 12.59
N PRO A 166 -30.56 -8.36 12.25
CA PRO A 166 -31.01 -8.85 10.94
C PRO A 166 -30.67 -7.90 9.78
N THR A 167 -30.35 -6.65 10.08
CA THR A 167 -29.96 -5.63 9.08
C THR A 167 -28.48 -5.68 8.72
N TYR A 168 -27.68 -6.55 9.35
CA TYR A 168 -26.27 -6.74 8.98
C TYR A 168 -26.15 -7.65 7.77
N ASP A 169 -25.52 -7.13 6.72
CA ASP A 169 -25.25 -7.83 5.47
C ASP A 169 -23.83 -7.50 4.95
N ASP A 170 -23.42 -8.24 3.92
CA ASP A 170 -22.07 -8.12 3.34
C ASP A 170 -21.82 -6.72 2.74
N TRP A 171 -22.87 -6.01 2.30
CA TRP A 171 -22.76 -4.66 1.75
C TRP A 171 -22.51 -3.61 2.84
N LEU A 172 -23.18 -3.77 3.99
CA LEU A 172 -22.92 -2.97 5.17
C LEU A 172 -21.52 -3.22 5.70
N GLU A 173 -21.09 -4.49 5.79
CA GLU A 173 -19.73 -4.84 6.19
C GLU A 173 -18.67 -4.18 5.29
N ALA A 174 -18.85 -4.29 3.97
CA ALA A 174 -17.96 -3.65 3.01
C ALA A 174 -17.93 -2.12 3.20
N SER A 175 -19.08 -1.51 3.49
CA SER A 175 -19.18 -0.07 3.73
C SER A 175 -18.49 0.34 5.05
N MET A 176 -18.69 -0.42 6.13
CA MET A 176 -18.02 -0.22 7.42
C MET A 176 -16.50 -0.42 7.32
N ARG A 177 -16.03 -1.35 6.49
CA ARG A 177 -14.60 -1.58 6.25
C ARG A 177 -13.96 -0.44 5.45
N ASN A 178 -14.69 0.17 4.52
CA ASN A 178 -14.15 1.22 3.65
C ASN A 178 -14.28 2.64 4.24
N GLU A 179 -15.19 2.89 5.18
CA GLU A 179 -15.33 4.19 5.85
C GLU A 179 -13.99 4.73 6.38
N PRO A 180 -13.18 3.98 7.16
CA PRO A 180 -11.91 4.49 7.67
C PRO A 180 -10.88 4.76 6.57
N VAL A 181 -10.93 3.99 5.46
CA VAL A 181 -10.03 4.17 4.31
C VAL A 181 -10.34 5.47 3.59
N GLU A 182 -11.62 5.72 3.30
CA GLU A 182 -12.04 6.95 2.64
C GLU A 182 -11.88 8.17 3.56
N PHE A 183 -12.08 8.00 4.87
CA PHE A 183 -11.79 9.05 5.85
C PHE A 183 -10.31 9.43 5.84
N PHE A 184 -9.41 8.45 5.83
CA PHE A 184 -7.98 8.70 5.70
C PHE A 184 -7.62 9.32 4.35
N ARG A 185 -8.28 8.90 3.26
CA ARG A 185 -8.11 9.50 1.92
C ARG A 185 -8.40 11.00 1.94
N GLU A 186 -9.53 11.39 2.53
CA GLU A 186 -9.94 12.80 2.67
C GLU A 186 -8.96 13.58 3.55
N LEU A 187 -8.56 13.02 4.70
CA LEU A 187 -7.60 13.63 5.62
C LEU A 187 -6.25 13.90 4.93
N LEU A 188 -5.71 12.89 4.25
CA LEU A 188 -4.42 12.97 3.57
C LEU A 188 -4.47 13.94 2.39
N THR A 189 -5.48 13.80 1.52
CA THR A 189 -5.59 14.59 0.28
C THR A 189 -5.81 16.07 0.55
N LYS A 190 -6.58 16.39 1.59
CA LYS A 190 -6.86 17.78 1.99
C LYS A 190 -5.91 18.30 3.07
N ASN A 191 -4.93 17.50 3.48
CA ASN A 191 -3.97 17.83 4.53
C ASN A 191 -4.68 18.36 5.80
N LEU A 192 -5.69 17.62 6.27
CA LEU A 192 -6.47 17.99 7.45
C LEU A 192 -5.71 17.69 8.75
N PRO A 193 -6.03 18.37 9.86
CA PRO A 193 -5.39 18.13 11.16
C PRO A 193 -5.58 16.68 11.63
N ILE A 194 -4.55 16.10 12.24
CA ILE A 194 -4.59 14.70 12.72
C ILE A 194 -5.61 14.50 13.85
N GLU A 195 -5.93 15.56 14.58
CA GLU A 195 -6.95 15.62 15.62
C GLU A 195 -8.33 15.24 15.09
N THR A 196 -8.56 15.38 13.78
CA THR A 196 -9.80 14.94 13.10
C THR A 196 -10.04 13.43 13.25
N LEU A 197 -8.99 12.64 13.50
CA LEU A 197 -9.12 11.20 13.80
C LEU A 197 -9.70 10.93 15.19
N LEU A 198 -9.59 11.89 16.11
CA LEU A 198 -10.12 11.80 17.47
C LEU A 198 -11.54 12.35 17.55
N ASP A 199 -11.76 13.53 16.97
CA ASP A 199 -13.03 14.24 16.98
C ASP A 199 -13.26 14.95 15.64
N SER A 200 -14.45 14.77 15.08
CA SER A 200 -14.79 15.26 13.75
C SER A 200 -16.29 15.51 13.62
N ASP A 201 -16.66 16.65 13.05
CA ASP A 201 -18.04 17.00 12.68
C ASP A 201 -18.44 16.45 11.31
N TRP A 202 -17.72 15.46 10.80
CA TRP A 202 -18.00 14.77 9.55
C TRP A 202 -17.45 13.33 9.55
N THR A 203 -18.02 12.48 8.68
CA THR A 203 -17.45 11.18 8.30
C THR A 203 -17.51 11.00 6.78
N MET A 204 -16.91 9.91 6.27
CA MET A 204 -17.10 9.44 4.90
C MET A 204 -18.12 8.31 4.89
N ALA A 205 -19.24 8.50 4.19
CA ALA A 205 -20.28 7.49 4.10
C ALA A 205 -20.85 7.39 2.68
N ASN A 206 -21.21 6.17 2.30
CA ASN A 206 -22.03 5.88 1.12
C ASN A 206 -23.50 5.72 1.54
N ALA A 207 -24.41 5.47 0.58
CA ALA A 207 -25.84 5.34 0.87
C ALA A 207 -26.15 4.24 1.90
N ARG A 208 -25.48 3.08 1.80
CA ARG A 208 -25.69 1.96 2.72
C ARG A 208 -25.29 2.31 4.17
N LEU A 209 -24.17 3.00 4.33
CA LEU A 209 -23.69 3.41 5.66
C LEU A 209 -24.54 4.55 6.25
N CYS A 210 -25.04 5.46 5.42
CA CYS A 210 -25.95 6.51 5.86
C CYS A 210 -27.26 5.92 6.38
N ASP A 211 -27.87 4.98 5.65
CA ASP A 211 -29.04 4.22 6.10
C ASP A 211 -28.79 3.54 7.46
N PHE A 212 -27.65 2.87 7.61
CA PHE A 212 -27.29 2.22 8.87
C PHE A 212 -27.06 3.20 10.02
N TYR A 213 -26.48 4.38 9.76
CA TYR A 213 -26.24 5.40 10.77
C TYR A 213 -27.43 6.32 11.02
N GLY A 214 -28.50 6.23 10.24
CA GLY A 214 -29.63 7.17 10.29
C GLY A 214 -29.26 8.57 9.76
N LEU A 215 -28.26 8.67 8.89
CA LEU A 215 -27.81 9.93 8.30
C LEU A 215 -28.56 10.21 6.99
N PRO A 216 -28.66 11.49 6.57
CA PRO A 216 -29.25 11.85 5.29
C PRO A 216 -28.58 11.13 4.12
N GLU A 217 -29.38 10.66 3.17
CA GLU A 217 -28.85 9.95 2.00
C GLU A 217 -27.92 10.85 1.18
N PRO A 218 -26.73 10.35 0.80
CA PRO A 218 -25.79 11.11 -0.01
C PRO A 218 -26.30 11.34 -1.44
N LYS A 219 -25.81 12.40 -2.10
CA LYS A 219 -26.22 12.74 -3.48
C LYS A 219 -25.72 11.75 -4.55
N LYS A 220 -24.75 10.92 -4.21
CA LYS A 220 -24.08 9.95 -5.10
C LYS A 220 -23.95 8.63 -4.36
N GLY A 221 -23.91 7.52 -5.10
CA GLY A 221 -23.78 6.18 -4.52
C GLY A 221 -22.41 5.89 -3.89
N ASP A 222 -21.37 6.62 -4.27
CA ASP A 222 -20.02 6.49 -3.72
C ASP A 222 -19.87 7.17 -2.36
N PHE A 223 -18.78 6.86 -1.66
CA PHE A 223 -18.41 7.53 -0.42
C PHE A 223 -18.27 9.03 -0.62
N GLN A 224 -18.86 9.79 0.30
CA GLN A 224 -18.69 11.23 0.36
C GLN A 224 -18.68 11.72 1.80
N ARG A 225 -18.18 12.94 1.95
CA ARG A 225 -18.21 13.64 3.22
C ARG A 225 -19.65 13.94 3.62
N VAL A 226 -20.05 13.44 4.78
CA VAL A 226 -21.35 13.69 5.40
C VAL A 226 -21.12 14.44 6.70
N SER A 227 -21.78 15.58 6.87
CA SER A 227 -21.74 16.35 8.11
C SER A 227 -22.46 15.61 9.23
N LEU A 228 -21.86 15.62 10.41
CA LEU A 228 -22.38 15.04 11.64
C LEU A 228 -22.84 16.16 12.57
N LYS A 229 -23.93 15.90 13.29
CA LYS A 229 -24.44 16.73 14.36
C LYS A 229 -24.14 16.05 15.71
N PRO A 230 -24.14 16.80 16.83
CA PRO A 230 -23.95 16.22 18.15
C PRO A 230 -24.92 15.06 18.45
N GLU A 231 -26.15 15.11 17.93
CA GLU A 231 -27.16 14.08 18.15
C GLU A 231 -26.86 12.76 17.44
N ASP A 232 -26.00 12.78 16.40
CA ASP A 232 -25.56 11.57 15.70
C ASP A 232 -24.64 10.71 16.58
N ASN A 233 -24.06 11.28 17.65
CA ASN A 233 -23.11 10.62 18.56
C ASN A 233 -21.95 9.94 17.83
N ARG A 234 -21.47 10.59 16.77
CA ARG A 234 -20.40 10.14 15.89
C ARG A 234 -19.39 11.26 15.67
N GLY A 235 -18.17 10.86 15.33
CA GLY A 235 -17.01 11.74 15.16
C GLY A 235 -15.73 10.96 15.44
N GLY A 236 -14.73 11.13 14.58
CA GLY A 236 -13.45 10.42 14.68
C GLY A 236 -13.53 8.91 14.44
N LEU A 237 -12.36 8.25 14.49
CA LEU A 237 -12.19 6.83 14.18
C LEU A 237 -12.94 5.90 15.15
N LEU A 238 -12.99 6.25 16.44
CA LEU A 238 -13.50 5.36 17.50
C LEU A 238 -15.01 5.16 17.45
N THR A 239 -15.73 6.00 16.72
CA THR A 239 -17.18 5.94 16.56
C THR A 239 -17.62 5.30 15.24
N MET A 240 -16.66 4.96 14.37
CA MET A 240 -16.91 4.30 13.10
C MET A 240 -17.36 2.86 13.32
N GLY A 241 -18.35 2.43 12.54
CA GLY A 241 -18.95 1.11 12.59
C GLY A 241 -17.93 0.00 12.41
N GLY A 242 -16.97 0.16 11.47
CA GLY A 242 -15.90 -0.82 11.27
C GLY A 242 -15.07 -1.06 12.54
N VAL A 243 -14.68 0.01 13.23
CA VAL A 243 -13.90 -0.04 14.48
C VAL A 243 -14.73 -0.61 15.65
N LEU A 244 -15.99 -0.19 15.76
CA LEU A 244 -16.90 -0.71 16.78
C LEU A 244 -17.20 -2.20 16.55
N GLY A 245 -17.35 -2.61 15.30
CA GLY A 245 -17.63 -3.98 14.88
C GLY A 245 -16.43 -4.91 15.08
N LEU A 246 -15.22 -4.52 14.65
CA LEU A 246 -14.02 -5.36 14.80
C LEU A 246 -13.62 -5.57 16.27
N THR A 247 -14.10 -4.70 17.19
CA THR A 247 -13.88 -4.79 18.64
C THR A 247 -15.05 -5.45 19.40
N SER A 248 -15.92 -6.18 18.69
CA SER A 248 -17.09 -6.89 19.22
C SER A 248 -17.01 -8.40 18.94
N ASP A 249 -17.89 -9.22 19.55
CA ASP A 249 -17.97 -10.68 19.31
C ASP A 249 -19.17 -11.12 18.45
N GLY A 250 -19.89 -10.16 17.87
CA GLY A 250 -21.07 -10.41 17.03
C GLY A 250 -22.38 -10.54 17.80
N THR A 251 -22.37 -10.73 19.12
CA THR A 251 -23.59 -10.65 19.94
C THR A 251 -23.60 -9.40 20.80
N ARG A 252 -22.43 -8.98 21.31
CA ARG A 252 -22.26 -7.81 22.17
C ARG A 252 -20.92 -7.09 21.93
N HIS A 253 -20.82 -5.89 22.50
CA HIS A 253 -19.59 -5.13 22.52
C HIS A 253 -18.60 -5.71 23.55
N ARG A 254 -17.28 -5.62 23.29
CA ARG A 254 -16.24 -6.08 24.22
C ARG A 254 -15.33 -4.93 24.66
N PRO A 255 -15.64 -4.24 25.78
CA PRO A 255 -14.93 -3.02 26.16
C PRO A 255 -13.45 -3.26 26.44
N VAL A 256 -13.09 -4.41 27.02
CA VAL A 256 -11.68 -4.79 27.25
C VAL A 256 -10.93 -4.92 25.92
N HIS A 257 -11.50 -5.63 24.94
CA HIS A 257 -10.88 -5.81 23.62
C HIS A 257 -10.79 -4.49 22.86
N ARG A 258 -11.78 -3.61 23.00
CA ARG A 258 -11.71 -2.25 22.45
C ARG A 258 -10.59 -1.43 23.06
N GLY A 259 -10.39 -1.52 24.38
CA GLY A 259 -9.27 -0.89 25.06
C GLY A 259 -7.91 -1.43 24.61
N VAL A 260 -7.80 -2.75 24.42
CA VAL A 260 -6.59 -3.39 23.87
C VAL A 260 -6.30 -2.87 22.46
N TRP A 261 -7.30 -2.88 21.58
CA TRP A 261 -7.15 -2.37 20.21
C TRP A 261 -6.72 -0.90 20.20
N LEU A 262 -7.34 -0.04 21.03
CA LEU A 262 -6.93 1.36 21.14
C LEU A 262 -5.47 1.50 21.58
N SER A 263 -5.05 0.74 22.59
CA SER A 263 -3.68 0.77 23.10
C SER A 263 -2.66 0.30 22.06
N GLU A 264 -2.96 -0.77 21.34
CA GLU A 264 -2.08 -1.34 20.31
C GLU A 264 -2.04 -0.49 19.04
N THR A 265 -3.21 -0.15 18.49
CA THR A 265 -3.33 0.50 17.18
C THR A 265 -3.09 2.00 17.22
N ILE A 266 -3.49 2.68 18.30
CA ILE A 266 -3.36 4.14 18.40
C ILE A 266 -2.17 4.54 19.27
N PHE A 267 -1.97 3.91 20.43
CA PHE A 267 -0.85 4.25 21.31
C PHE A 267 0.43 3.44 21.06
N ASN A 268 0.40 2.48 20.13
CA ASN A 268 1.52 1.58 19.83
C ASN A 268 2.09 0.90 21.10
N LYS A 269 1.19 0.48 22.00
CA LYS A 269 1.52 -0.14 23.28
C LYS A 269 0.66 -1.39 23.50
N THR A 270 1.29 -2.56 23.42
CA THR A 270 0.65 -3.82 23.77
C THR A 270 0.45 -3.91 25.29
N PRO A 271 -0.80 -4.03 25.77
CA PRO A 271 -1.06 -4.24 27.20
C PRO A 271 -0.54 -5.62 27.64
N PRO A 272 -0.18 -5.80 28.93
CA PRO A 272 0.23 -7.11 29.43
C PRO A 272 -0.92 -8.11 29.34
N ALA A 273 -0.57 -9.39 29.20
CA ALA A 273 -1.56 -10.46 29.23
C ALA A 273 -2.34 -10.46 30.57
N PRO A 274 -3.63 -10.86 30.56
CA PRO A 274 -4.38 -10.99 31.80
C PRO A 274 -3.70 -11.99 32.74
N PRO A 275 -3.77 -11.80 34.07
CA PRO A 275 -3.24 -12.77 35.02
C PRO A 275 -3.90 -14.14 34.83
N ALA A 276 -3.12 -15.22 34.90
CA ALA A 276 -3.61 -16.59 34.64
C ALA A 276 -4.71 -17.07 35.61
N ASN A 277 -4.88 -16.40 36.75
CA ASN A 277 -5.75 -16.83 37.85
C ASN A 277 -7.08 -16.05 37.93
N VAL A 278 -7.47 -15.34 36.87
CA VAL A 278 -8.74 -14.60 36.83
C VAL A 278 -9.69 -15.31 35.86
N ASP A 279 -10.83 -15.75 36.37
CA ASP A 279 -11.86 -16.38 35.56
C ASP A 279 -12.37 -15.43 34.47
N PRO A 280 -12.71 -15.94 33.27
CA PRO A 280 -13.32 -15.13 32.22
C PRO A 280 -14.58 -14.44 32.72
N ILE A 281 -14.78 -13.17 32.35
CA ILE A 281 -16.03 -12.47 32.62
C ILE A 281 -17.16 -13.21 31.90
N GLU A 282 -18.14 -13.69 32.65
CA GLU A 282 -19.29 -14.40 32.10
C GLU A 282 -20.05 -13.51 31.08
N PRO A 283 -20.65 -14.12 30.04
CA PRO A 283 -21.56 -13.39 29.19
C PRO A 283 -22.79 -12.92 29.98
N VAL A 284 -22.83 -11.61 30.26
CA VAL A 284 -24.05 -10.87 30.61
C VAL A 284 -24.93 -10.73 29.38
#